data_AF-A0A503XBL4-F1
#
_entry.id   AF-A0A503XBL4-F1
#
_cell.length_a   1.000
_cell.length_b   1.000
_cell.length_c   1.000
_cell.angle_alpha   90.00
_cell.angle_beta   90.00
_cell.angle_gamma   90.00
#
_symmetry.space_group_name_H-M   'P 1'
#
loop_
_entity.id
_entity.type
_entity.pdbx_description
1 polymer ?
#
loop_
_entity_poly.entity_id
_entity_poly.type
_entity_poly.pdbx_seq_one_letter_code
_entity_poly.pdbx_strand_id
1 'polypeptide(L)'
;MSRPAILVTGGAGFIGSHTCKLLAASGYLPVAFDNMSRGNRKSVAWGPLVVGDIRDGDALLAAMERYRPTSVIHFAALAYVGESVQQPAEYYSTNVTGTIAVLEAARAHSIENIIFSSSCATYGVPDALPVRETSSQNPISPYGRTKLMGEQIIGDYARAYGMRSAILRYFNACGADPDGELGEWHSPETHLIPRVLMAASGMLDRIEVFGTDYDTPDGTCIRDYIHVGDLASAHLKALQHLQNGGQSLAVNLGTGRGISIKEILQAVGRISSRPVPAVFKARRPGDPAELYADPSKARAQLGFVPRLSGIDTIIATAAPFFGLATVPVKPPPAKATVSTAVRSISANSIRDSAPDSSHAGQIR
;
A
#
# COMPACT_ATOMS: atom_id res chain seq x y z
N MET A 1 -15.06 24.81 0.06
CA MET A 1 -14.00 24.54 1.05
C MET A 1 -12.79 24.01 0.29
N SER A 2 -11.58 24.48 0.60
CA SER A 2 -10.35 23.98 -0.04
C SER A 2 -10.10 22.52 0.36
N ARG A 3 -9.79 21.65 -0.60
CA ARG A 3 -9.43 20.24 -0.35
C ARG A 3 -8.14 20.17 0.49
N PRO A 4 -8.09 19.42 1.61
CA PRO A 4 -6.87 19.28 2.39
C PRO A 4 -5.76 18.62 1.56
N ALA A 5 -4.60 19.27 1.49
CA ALA A 5 -3.48 18.78 0.70
C ALA A 5 -2.73 17.65 1.40
N ILE A 6 -2.31 16.64 0.64
CA ILE A 6 -1.52 15.51 1.12
C ILE A 6 -0.29 15.40 0.24
N LEU A 7 0.91 15.50 0.82
CA LEU A 7 2.13 15.29 0.06
C LEU A 7 2.32 13.80 -0.17
N VAL A 8 2.43 13.40 -1.43
CA VAL A 8 2.63 12.00 -1.83
C VAL A 8 3.98 11.91 -2.54
N THR A 9 5.04 11.65 -1.76
CA THR A 9 6.36 11.42 -2.37
C THR A 9 6.34 10.07 -3.11
N GLY A 10 6.91 9.98 -4.32
CA GLY A 10 6.78 8.79 -5.16
C GLY A 10 5.39 8.69 -5.80
N GLY A 11 4.64 9.80 -5.84
CA GLY A 11 3.26 9.86 -6.33
C GLY A 11 3.09 9.61 -7.82
N ALA A 12 4.18 9.56 -8.60
CA ALA A 12 4.15 9.18 -10.01
C ALA A 12 4.48 7.69 -10.24
N GLY A 13 4.85 6.94 -9.19
CA GLY A 13 5.07 5.50 -9.23
C GLY A 13 3.78 4.68 -9.14
N PHE A 14 3.90 3.36 -9.24
CA PHE A 14 2.75 2.45 -9.33
C PHE A 14 1.75 2.57 -8.17
N ILE A 15 2.19 2.35 -6.92
CA ILE A 15 1.29 2.42 -5.75
C ILE A 15 0.92 3.87 -5.43
N GLY A 16 1.86 4.80 -5.63
CA GLY A 16 1.68 6.22 -5.37
C GLY A 16 0.57 6.84 -6.22
N SER A 17 0.54 6.55 -7.52
CA SER A 17 -0.48 7.10 -8.44
C SER A 17 -1.89 6.60 -8.12
N HIS A 18 -2.04 5.31 -7.81
CA HIS A 18 -3.33 4.74 -7.38
C HIS A 18 -3.79 5.35 -6.06
N THR A 19 -2.86 5.63 -5.14
CA THR A 19 -3.16 6.34 -3.90
C THR A 19 -3.58 7.78 -4.17
N CYS A 20 -2.93 8.49 -5.09
CA CYS A 20 -3.34 9.82 -5.54
C CYS A 20 -4.76 9.82 -6.14
N LYS A 21 -5.09 8.86 -7.02
CA LYS A 21 -6.43 8.67 -7.57
C LYS A 21 -7.48 8.56 -6.46
N LEU A 22 -7.24 7.66 -5.50
CA LEU A 22 -8.18 7.41 -4.41
C LEU A 22 -8.30 8.60 -3.44
N LEU A 23 -7.18 9.27 -3.12
CA LEU A 23 -7.18 10.48 -2.30
C LEU A 23 -8.04 11.58 -2.91
N ALA A 24 -7.91 11.79 -4.23
CA ALA A 24 -8.70 12.80 -4.93
C ALA A 24 -10.19 12.47 -4.95
N ALA A 25 -10.55 11.21 -5.21
CA ALA A 25 -11.92 10.73 -5.11
C ALA A 25 -12.50 10.87 -3.68
N SER A 26 -11.62 10.88 -2.67
CA SER A 26 -11.98 11.02 -1.25
C SER A 26 -11.95 12.47 -0.74
N GLY A 27 -11.82 13.46 -1.63
CA GLY A 27 -11.88 14.88 -1.28
C GLY A 27 -10.56 15.52 -0.81
N TYR A 28 -9.43 14.80 -0.85
CA TYR A 28 -8.10 15.35 -0.57
C TYR A 28 -7.47 15.93 -1.84
N LEU A 29 -6.50 16.83 -1.73
CA LEU A 29 -5.64 17.26 -2.84
C LEU A 29 -4.30 16.51 -2.78
N PRO A 30 -4.09 15.45 -3.57
CA PRO A 30 -2.79 14.78 -3.62
C PRO A 30 -1.77 15.68 -4.34
N VAL A 31 -0.64 15.95 -3.69
CA VAL A 31 0.50 16.68 -4.26
C VAL A 31 1.59 15.65 -4.50
N ALA A 32 1.76 15.21 -5.75
CA ALA A 32 2.80 14.26 -6.09
C ALA A 32 4.16 14.96 -6.05
N PHE A 33 5.11 14.41 -5.29
CA PHE A 33 6.51 14.83 -5.28
C PHE A 33 7.37 13.68 -5.79
N ASP A 34 7.98 13.81 -6.96
CA ASP A 34 8.63 12.68 -7.63
C ASP A 34 9.78 13.17 -8.53
N ASN A 35 10.92 12.48 -8.52
CA ASN A 35 12.06 12.83 -9.38
C ASN A 35 11.95 12.21 -10.79
N MET A 36 10.88 11.44 -11.06
CA MET A 36 10.61 10.76 -12.33
C MET A 36 11.64 9.67 -12.69
N SER A 37 12.47 9.23 -11.75
CA SER A 37 13.48 8.18 -12.00
C SER A 37 12.85 6.83 -12.37
N ARG A 38 11.75 6.47 -11.69
CA ARG A 38 10.94 5.25 -11.95
C ARG A 38 9.43 5.53 -12.03
N GLY A 39 9.03 6.79 -11.91
CA GLY A 39 7.64 7.22 -12.07
C GLY A 39 7.28 7.52 -13.52
N ASN A 40 5.99 7.66 -13.81
CA ASN A 40 5.49 8.05 -15.13
C ASN A 40 4.62 9.31 -14.99
N ARG A 41 4.94 10.36 -15.77
CA ARG A 41 4.22 11.64 -15.70
C ARG A 41 2.74 11.49 -16.06
N LYS A 42 2.41 10.53 -16.93
CA LYS A 42 1.02 10.22 -17.30
C LYS A 42 0.21 9.65 -16.13
N SER A 43 0.89 9.09 -15.13
CA SER A 43 0.26 8.57 -13.91
C SER A 43 -0.05 9.65 -12.87
N VAL A 44 0.18 10.94 -13.17
CA VAL A 44 -0.14 12.06 -12.27
C VAL A 44 -1.30 12.87 -12.83
N ALA A 45 -2.53 12.39 -12.61
CA ALA A 45 -3.75 12.99 -13.16
C ALA A 45 -4.65 13.67 -12.12
N TRP A 46 -4.39 13.49 -10.82
CA TRP A 46 -5.34 13.85 -9.75
C TRP A 46 -4.94 15.04 -8.88
N GLY A 47 -3.83 15.69 -9.20
CA GLY A 47 -3.31 16.83 -8.49
C GLY A 47 -1.97 17.32 -9.05
N PRO A 48 -1.36 18.34 -8.43
CA PRO A 48 -0.10 18.91 -8.89
C PRO A 48 1.05 17.91 -8.79
N LEU A 49 1.98 18.02 -9.74
CA LEU A 49 3.28 17.35 -9.73
C LEU A 49 4.37 18.36 -9.40
N VAL A 50 5.11 18.11 -8.33
CA VAL A 50 6.39 18.75 -8.04
C VAL A 50 7.50 17.77 -8.45
N VAL A 51 8.30 18.16 -9.44
CA VAL A 51 9.45 17.34 -9.84
C VAL A 51 10.63 17.68 -8.94
N GLY A 52 11.10 16.70 -8.17
CA GLY A 52 12.19 16.89 -7.22
C GLY A 52 12.66 15.57 -6.61
N ASP A 53 13.93 15.53 -6.19
CA ASP A 53 14.49 14.39 -5.45
C ASP A 53 14.21 14.55 -3.96
N ILE A 54 13.83 13.47 -3.28
CA ILE A 54 13.58 13.53 -1.82
C ILE A 54 14.84 13.80 -1.01
N ARG A 55 16.03 13.65 -1.61
CA ARG A 55 17.30 14.05 -1.00
C ARG A 55 17.55 15.56 -1.08
N ASP A 56 16.80 16.27 -1.90
CA ASP A 56 16.82 17.73 -1.98
C ASP A 56 15.86 18.33 -0.93
N GLY A 57 16.42 18.66 0.23
CA GLY A 57 15.68 19.25 1.34
C GLY A 57 15.04 20.60 0.99
N ASP A 58 15.68 21.42 0.17
CA ASP A 58 15.17 22.73 -0.23
C ASP A 58 13.95 22.58 -1.14
N ALA A 59 13.99 21.62 -2.08
CA ALA A 59 12.83 21.30 -2.92
C ALA A 59 11.64 20.79 -2.09
N LEU A 60 11.88 19.94 -1.08
CA LEU A 60 10.84 19.47 -0.16
C LEU A 60 10.24 20.62 0.65
N LEU A 61 11.07 21.49 1.22
CA LEU A 61 10.64 22.66 1.98
C LEU A 61 9.80 23.60 1.12
N ALA A 62 10.24 23.88 -0.12
CA ALA A 62 9.50 24.72 -1.06
C ALA A 62 8.15 24.11 -1.45
N ALA A 63 8.09 22.79 -1.65
CA ALA A 63 6.83 22.09 -1.94
C ALA A 63 5.85 22.16 -0.76
N MET A 64 6.34 21.92 0.46
CA MET A 64 5.51 21.95 1.66
C MET A 64 5.04 23.37 2.01
N GLU A 65 5.87 24.39 1.82
CA GLU A 65 5.46 25.80 1.98
C GLU A 65 4.36 26.17 0.98
N ARG A 66 4.55 25.81 -0.29
CA ARG A 66 3.62 26.15 -1.37
C ARG A 66 2.24 25.51 -1.20
N TYR A 67 2.21 24.22 -0.88
CA TYR A 67 0.97 23.44 -0.88
C TYR A 67 0.36 23.22 0.51
N ARG A 68 1.12 23.51 1.58
CA ARG A 68 0.71 23.36 2.98
C ARG A 68 0.00 22.03 3.26
N PRO A 69 0.64 20.89 2.94
CA PRO A 69 0.03 19.58 3.15
C PRO A 69 -0.19 19.32 4.65
N THR A 70 -1.30 18.66 4.99
CA THR A 70 -1.62 18.31 6.38
C THR A 70 -1.02 16.98 6.81
N SER A 71 -0.52 16.18 5.86
CA SER A 71 0.06 14.85 6.09
C SER A 71 0.96 14.46 4.92
N VAL A 72 1.88 13.52 5.16
CA VAL A 72 2.76 12.93 4.14
C VAL A 72 2.45 11.44 3.98
N ILE A 73 2.31 10.99 2.73
CA ILE A 73 2.37 9.56 2.38
C ILE A 73 3.67 9.31 1.60
N HIS A 74 4.57 8.54 2.22
CA HIS A 74 5.93 8.36 1.74
C HIS A 74 6.11 7.04 0.97
N PHE A 75 6.01 7.09 -0.36
CA PHE A 75 6.31 5.95 -1.27
C PHE A 75 7.70 6.01 -1.91
N ALA A 76 8.33 7.18 -1.98
CA ALA A 76 9.58 7.39 -2.70
C ALA A 76 10.72 6.55 -2.11
N ALA A 77 11.08 5.47 -2.80
CA ALA A 77 12.15 4.56 -2.46
C ALA A 77 12.55 3.72 -3.68
N LEU A 78 13.78 3.25 -3.72
CA LEU A 78 14.18 2.15 -4.59
C LEU A 78 13.70 0.82 -3.99
N ALA A 79 13.13 -0.05 -4.83
CA ALA A 79 12.38 -1.22 -4.37
C ALA A 79 12.90 -2.58 -4.84
N TYR A 80 13.87 -2.64 -5.77
CA TYR A 80 14.30 -3.91 -6.36
C TYR A 80 15.33 -4.61 -5.48
N VAL A 81 15.00 -5.81 -4.99
CA VAL A 81 15.86 -6.57 -4.07
C VAL A 81 17.21 -6.89 -4.70
N GLY A 82 17.23 -7.44 -5.92
CA GLY A 82 18.46 -7.85 -6.60
C GLY A 82 19.40 -6.68 -6.89
N GLU A 83 18.87 -5.55 -7.33
CA GLU A 83 19.62 -4.33 -7.55
C GLU A 83 20.20 -3.78 -6.24
N SER A 84 19.47 -3.87 -5.12
CA SER A 84 19.96 -3.40 -3.82
C SER A 84 21.22 -4.13 -3.33
N VAL A 85 21.39 -5.40 -3.72
CA VAL A 85 22.60 -6.18 -3.40
C VAL A 85 23.78 -5.73 -4.24
N GLN A 86 23.54 -5.35 -5.50
CA GLN A 86 24.57 -4.88 -6.43
C GLN A 86 24.96 -3.42 -6.18
N GLN A 87 23.99 -2.59 -5.78
CA GLN A 87 24.14 -1.14 -5.60
C GLN A 87 23.60 -0.67 -4.24
N PRO A 88 24.13 -1.19 -3.11
CA PRO A 88 23.60 -0.88 -1.79
C PRO A 88 23.70 0.61 -1.44
N ALA A 89 24.75 1.31 -1.90
CA ALA A 89 24.98 2.72 -1.59
C ALA A 89 23.81 3.62 -2.05
N GLU A 90 23.29 3.39 -3.26
CA GLU A 90 22.15 4.17 -3.77
C GLU A 90 20.89 3.90 -2.94
N TYR A 91 20.66 2.65 -2.52
CA TYR A 91 19.52 2.31 -1.68
C TYR A 91 19.58 3.00 -0.32
N TYR A 92 20.75 3.06 0.34
CA TYR A 92 20.88 3.82 1.58
C TYR A 92 20.72 5.32 1.34
N SER A 93 21.31 5.88 0.28
CA SER A 93 21.16 7.30 -0.08
C SER A 93 19.69 7.67 -0.30
N THR A 94 18.98 6.95 -1.17
CA THR A 94 17.59 7.27 -1.48
C THR A 94 16.67 6.92 -0.31
N ASN A 95 16.71 5.69 0.19
CA ASN A 95 15.68 5.19 1.11
C ASN A 95 15.91 5.66 2.55
N VAL A 96 17.16 5.84 3.00
CA VAL A 96 17.45 6.27 4.37
C VAL A 96 17.65 7.78 4.43
N THR A 97 18.61 8.34 3.70
CA THR A 97 18.85 9.80 3.71
C THR A 97 17.64 10.55 3.16
N GLY A 98 17.00 10.06 2.10
CA GLY A 98 15.76 10.66 1.59
C GLY A 98 14.60 10.59 2.58
N THR A 99 14.44 9.49 3.35
CA THR A 99 13.43 9.44 4.43
C THR A 99 13.70 10.50 5.49
N ILE A 100 14.96 10.65 5.92
CA ILE A 100 15.36 11.69 6.89
C ILE A 100 15.02 13.09 6.37
N ALA A 101 15.35 13.39 5.12
CA ALA A 101 15.06 14.69 4.51
C ALA A 101 13.54 14.98 4.44
N VAL A 102 12.71 13.98 4.10
CA VAL A 102 11.25 14.10 4.13
C VAL A 102 10.74 14.39 5.55
N LEU A 103 11.28 13.71 6.57
CA LEU A 103 10.89 13.92 7.97
C LEU A 103 11.32 15.29 8.49
N GLU A 104 12.53 15.77 8.15
CA GLU A 104 12.98 17.10 8.52
C GLU A 104 12.13 18.19 7.88
N ALA A 105 11.80 18.07 6.59
CA ALA A 105 10.91 19.01 5.91
C ALA A 105 9.50 18.99 6.54
N ALA A 106 8.96 17.80 6.82
CA ALA A 106 7.66 17.66 7.49
C ALA A 106 7.67 18.33 8.88
N ARG A 107 8.74 18.13 9.65
CA ARG A 107 8.94 18.74 10.97
C ARG A 107 8.99 20.27 10.90
N ALA A 108 9.72 20.82 9.93
CA ALA A 108 9.84 22.27 9.74
C ALA A 108 8.48 22.94 9.43
N HIS A 109 7.54 22.18 8.88
CA HIS A 109 6.17 22.63 8.55
C HIS A 109 5.11 22.12 9.52
N SER A 110 5.50 21.60 10.70
CA SER A 110 4.59 21.08 11.73
C SER A 110 3.63 20.00 11.21
N ILE A 111 4.07 19.19 10.24
CA ILE A 111 3.29 18.06 9.72
C ILE A 111 3.55 16.84 10.60
N GLU A 112 2.53 16.46 11.38
CA GLU A 112 2.67 15.41 12.36
C GLU A 112 2.38 14.00 11.82
N ASN A 113 1.57 13.88 10.76
CA ASN A 113 1.04 12.58 10.30
C ASN A 113 1.85 12.03 9.12
N ILE A 114 2.54 10.92 9.33
CA ILE A 114 3.39 10.24 8.35
C ILE A 114 2.88 8.83 8.06
N ILE A 115 2.52 8.55 6.81
CA ILE A 115 2.15 7.20 6.36
C ILE A 115 3.34 6.68 5.57
N PHE A 116 3.98 5.62 6.05
CA PHE A 116 5.19 5.07 5.46
C PHE A 116 4.92 3.76 4.75
N SER A 117 5.29 3.71 3.48
CA SER A 117 5.26 2.49 2.69
C SER A 117 6.47 1.61 3.01
N SER A 118 6.29 0.70 3.96
CA SER A 118 7.29 -0.31 4.33
C SER A 118 7.13 -1.58 3.50
N SER A 119 7.79 -2.67 3.88
CA SER A 119 7.78 -3.94 3.16
C SER A 119 7.89 -5.12 4.10
N CYS A 120 7.29 -6.26 3.72
CA CYS A 120 7.51 -7.53 4.41
C CYS A 120 8.99 -7.97 4.37
N ALA A 121 9.80 -7.41 3.45
CA ALA A 121 11.24 -7.67 3.38
C ALA A 121 11.99 -7.31 4.68
N THR A 122 11.40 -6.50 5.57
CA THR A 122 11.96 -6.24 6.90
C THR A 122 12.01 -7.49 7.77
N TYR A 123 11.12 -8.46 7.56
CA TYR A 123 11.09 -9.69 8.35
C TYR A 123 12.23 -10.65 8.00
N GLY A 124 12.69 -10.64 6.75
CA GLY A 124 13.67 -11.62 6.26
C GLY A 124 13.05 -13.00 6.08
N VAL A 125 13.68 -14.03 6.64
CA VAL A 125 13.14 -15.39 6.68
C VAL A 125 12.36 -15.55 7.98
N PRO A 126 11.02 -15.64 7.95
CA PRO A 126 10.20 -15.72 9.15
C PRO A 126 10.28 -17.12 9.79
N ASP A 127 10.21 -17.18 11.13
CA ASP A 127 10.19 -18.45 11.88
C ASP A 127 8.83 -19.16 11.82
N ALA A 128 7.76 -18.43 11.50
CA ALA A 128 6.41 -18.96 11.45
C ALA A 128 5.54 -18.22 10.42
N LEU A 129 4.54 -18.93 9.90
CA LEU A 129 3.52 -18.41 8.99
C LEU A 129 2.11 -18.57 9.61
N PRO A 130 1.17 -17.66 9.33
CA PRO A 130 1.35 -16.39 8.63
C PRO A 130 2.28 -15.42 9.38
N VAL A 131 2.96 -14.53 8.65
CA VAL A 131 3.88 -13.54 9.24
C VAL A 131 3.09 -12.49 10.02
N ARG A 132 3.38 -12.35 11.32
CA ARG A 132 2.73 -11.38 12.21
C ARG A 132 3.61 -10.16 12.42
N GLU A 133 3.03 -9.05 12.87
CA GLU A 133 3.82 -7.85 13.18
C GLU A 133 4.76 -8.02 14.37
N THR A 134 4.53 -9.05 15.19
CA THR A 134 5.42 -9.45 16.30
C THR A 134 6.57 -10.36 15.85
N SER A 135 6.59 -10.78 14.58
CA SER A 135 7.71 -11.56 14.03
C SER A 135 8.99 -10.72 14.01
N SER A 136 10.13 -11.37 14.25
CA SER A 136 11.44 -10.74 14.21
C SER A 136 11.70 -10.05 12.86
N GLN A 137 12.32 -8.87 12.89
CA GLN A 137 12.71 -8.13 11.69
C GLN A 137 14.20 -8.31 11.40
N ASN A 138 14.53 -9.35 10.63
CA ASN A 138 15.92 -9.72 10.29
C ASN A 138 16.15 -9.69 8.76
N PRO A 139 16.20 -8.51 8.13
CA PRO A 139 16.25 -8.40 6.68
C PRO A 139 17.54 -8.98 6.08
N ILE A 140 17.38 -9.77 5.02
CA ILE A 140 18.45 -10.47 4.30
C ILE A 140 18.96 -9.73 3.05
N SER A 141 18.46 -8.52 2.79
CA SER A 141 18.88 -7.68 1.67
C SER A 141 19.07 -6.22 2.09
N PRO A 142 19.90 -5.44 1.39
CA PRO A 142 20.02 -4.00 1.62
C PRO A 142 18.68 -3.27 1.48
N TYR A 143 17.83 -3.63 0.50
CA TYR A 143 16.47 -3.08 0.39
C TYR A 143 15.66 -3.28 1.69
N GLY A 144 15.53 -4.52 2.17
CA GLY A 144 14.80 -4.80 3.42
C GLY A 144 15.40 -4.07 4.62
N ARG A 145 16.73 -3.94 4.67
CA ARG A 145 17.44 -3.22 5.73
C ARG A 145 17.15 -1.71 5.70
N THR A 146 17.12 -1.10 4.53
CA THR A 146 16.77 0.33 4.40
C THR A 146 15.34 0.62 4.82
N LYS A 147 14.38 -0.28 4.53
CA LYS A 147 13.00 -0.15 5.01
C LYS A 147 12.91 -0.26 6.53
N LEU A 148 13.61 -1.21 7.14
CA LEU A 148 13.67 -1.35 8.60
C LEU A 148 14.29 -0.10 9.27
N MET A 149 15.37 0.43 8.71
CA MET A 149 15.96 1.68 9.19
C MET A 149 14.97 2.85 9.08
N GLY A 150 14.22 2.94 7.98
CA GLY A 150 13.14 3.92 7.85
C GLY A 150 12.09 3.80 8.97
N GLU A 151 11.64 2.59 9.30
CA GLU A 151 10.72 2.37 10.42
C GLU A 151 11.31 2.84 11.77
N GLN A 152 12.58 2.52 12.03
CA GLN A 152 13.28 2.89 13.26
C GLN A 152 13.44 4.41 13.38
N ILE A 153 13.90 5.06 12.32
CA ILE A 153 14.06 6.52 12.25
C ILE A 153 12.71 7.21 12.48
N ILE A 154 11.64 6.77 11.81
CA ILE A 154 10.30 7.33 12.02
C ILE A 154 9.85 7.14 13.47
N GLY A 155 10.14 5.98 14.07
CA GLY A 155 9.86 5.71 15.48
C GLY A 155 10.60 6.66 16.43
N ASP A 156 11.84 7.00 16.11
CA ASP A 156 12.62 7.96 16.91
C ASP A 156 12.10 9.38 16.76
N TYR A 157 11.72 9.80 15.54
CA TYR A 157 11.07 11.10 15.30
C TYR A 157 9.73 11.22 16.03
N ALA A 158 8.95 10.14 16.08
CA ALA A 158 7.71 10.10 16.83
C ALA A 158 7.95 10.35 18.34
N ARG A 159 8.97 9.70 18.92
CA ARG A 159 9.31 9.87 20.35
C ARG A 159 9.89 11.24 20.66
N ALA A 160 10.75 11.77 19.79
CA ALA A 160 11.47 13.03 20.02
C ALA A 160 10.63 14.28 19.70
N TYR A 161 9.79 14.21 18.67
CA TYR A 161 9.13 15.38 18.09
C TYR A 161 7.60 15.29 18.06
N GLY A 162 7.00 14.21 18.60
CA GLY A 162 5.56 14.04 18.69
C GLY A 162 4.86 13.68 17.37
N MET A 163 5.62 13.30 16.33
CA MET A 163 5.03 12.80 15.08
C MET A 163 4.24 11.52 15.31
N ARG A 164 3.15 11.34 14.56
CA ARG A 164 2.37 10.11 14.50
C ARG A 164 2.59 9.40 13.18
N SER A 165 2.72 8.09 13.21
CA SER A 165 3.04 7.31 12.01
C SER A 165 2.19 6.06 11.82
N ALA A 166 1.91 5.75 10.56
CA ALA A 166 1.36 4.47 10.16
C ALA A 166 2.36 3.77 9.23
N ILE A 167 3.00 2.73 9.76
CA ILE A 167 3.95 1.89 9.04
C ILE A 167 3.17 0.74 8.38
N LEU A 168 3.15 0.73 7.05
CA LEU A 168 2.38 -0.25 6.27
C LEU A 168 3.33 -1.24 5.60
N ARG A 169 3.39 -2.47 6.14
CA ARG A 169 4.29 -3.53 5.64
C ARG A 169 3.52 -4.44 4.71
N TYR A 170 3.78 -4.36 3.40
CA TYR A 170 3.10 -5.20 2.43
C TYR A 170 4.05 -6.10 1.65
N PHE A 171 3.45 -7.10 1.03
CA PHE A 171 4.13 -8.17 0.28
C PHE A 171 4.21 -7.77 -1.19
N ASN A 172 3.49 -8.44 -2.09
CA ASN A 172 3.59 -8.17 -3.51
C ASN A 172 2.40 -7.33 -3.98
N ALA A 173 2.65 -6.06 -4.30
CA ALA A 173 1.67 -5.22 -4.99
C ALA A 173 1.43 -5.75 -6.41
N CYS A 174 0.17 -5.76 -6.85
CA CYS A 174 -0.20 -6.29 -8.17
C CYS A 174 -1.56 -5.72 -8.63
N GLY A 175 -1.99 -6.15 -9.82
CA GLY A 175 -3.24 -5.66 -10.41
C GLY A 175 -3.07 -4.29 -11.04
N ALA A 176 -4.18 -3.65 -11.37
CA ALA A 176 -4.22 -2.30 -11.89
C ALA A 176 -5.55 -1.64 -11.50
N ASP A 177 -5.72 -0.38 -11.88
CA ASP A 177 -6.98 0.31 -11.70
C ASP A 177 -8.13 -0.40 -12.45
N PRO A 178 -9.24 -0.74 -11.77
CA PRO A 178 -10.37 -1.41 -12.42
C PRO A 178 -11.02 -0.62 -13.56
N ASP A 179 -10.89 0.71 -13.56
CA ASP A 179 -11.39 1.58 -14.64
C ASP A 179 -10.42 1.66 -15.84
N GLY A 180 -9.22 1.07 -15.72
CA GLY A 180 -8.22 1.03 -16.78
C GLY A 180 -7.44 2.34 -16.97
N GLU A 181 -7.49 3.27 -16.01
CA GLU A 181 -6.79 4.56 -16.12
C GLU A 181 -5.32 4.50 -15.66
N LEU A 182 -5.00 3.55 -14.77
CA LEU A 182 -3.65 3.35 -14.24
C LEU A 182 -3.28 1.87 -14.22
N GLY A 183 -2.02 1.60 -14.55
CA GLY A 183 -1.42 0.28 -14.42
C GLY A 183 0.01 0.38 -13.91
N GLU A 184 0.64 -0.78 -13.79
CA GLU A 184 2.05 -0.88 -13.45
C GLU A 184 2.93 -0.52 -14.65
N TRP A 185 3.94 0.33 -14.44
CA TRP A 185 4.86 0.76 -15.49
C TRP A 185 6.29 0.79 -14.94
N HIS A 186 7.02 -0.31 -15.08
CA HIS A 186 8.42 -0.42 -14.69
C HIS A 186 9.33 -0.75 -15.88
N SER A 187 10.56 -0.25 -15.83
CA SER A 187 11.60 -0.57 -16.81
C SER A 187 12.96 -0.65 -16.11
N PRO A 188 13.58 -1.85 -16.00
CA PRO A 188 13.02 -3.15 -16.37
C PRO A 188 11.88 -3.59 -15.44
N GLU A 189 10.96 -4.41 -15.96
CA GLU A 189 9.93 -5.06 -15.15
C GLU A 189 10.49 -6.33 -14.49
N THR A 190 10.38 -6.43 -13.17
CA THR A 190 10.97 -7.52 -12.37
C THR A 190 9.94 -8.34 -11.60
N HIS A 191 8.71 -7.86 -11.45
CA HIS A 191 7.65 -8.51 -10.70
C HIS A 191 7.04 -9.68 -11.47
N LEU A 192 6.60 -10.71 -10.73
CA LEU A 192 6.17 -11.97 -11.33
C LEU A 192 4.96 -11.81 -12.24
N ILE A 193 3.87 -11.20 -11.75
CA ILE A 193 2.61 -11.09 -12.51
C ILE A 193 2.80 -10.32 -13.82
N PRO A 194 3.38 -9.11 -13.82
CA PRO A 194 3.73 -8.41 -15.07
C PRO A 194 4.55 -9.26 -16.04
N ARG A 195 5.61 -9.94 -15.57
CA ARG A 195 6.45 -10.77 -16.46
C ARG A 195 5.70 -12.00 -17.01
N VAL A 196 4.79 -12.58 -16.25
CA VAL A 196 3.90 -13.66 -16.72
C VAL A 196 2.94 -13.12 -17.79
N LEU A 197 2.37 -11.93 -17.60
CA LEU A 197 1.51 -11.27 -18.58
C LEU A 197 2.28 -10.91 -19.86
N MET A 198 3.51 -10.40 -19.74
CA MET A 198 4.40 -10.15 -20.86
C MET A 198 4.72 -11.42 -21.65
N ALA A 199 4.93 -12.55 -20.97
CA ALA A 199 5.14 -13.84 -21.63
C ALA A 199 3.89 -14.31 -22.38
N ALA A 200 2.71 -14.17 -21.76
CA ALA A 200 1.43 -14.50 -22.39
C ALA A 200 1.09 -13.57 -23.58
N SER A 201 1.50 -12.30 -23.51
CA SER A 201 1.28 -11.32 -24.58
C SER A 201 2.24 -11.47 -25.76
N GLY A 202 3.41 -12.07 -25.54
CA GLY A 202 4.50 -12.19 -26.50
C GLY A 202 5.52 -11.05 -26.40
N MET A 203 5.42 -10.18 -25.40
CA MET A 203 6.45 -9.15 -25.09
C MET A 203 7.71 -9.77 -24.48
N LEU A 204 7.60 -10.98 -23.92
CA LEU A 204 8.71 -11.79 -23.44
C LEU A 204 8.58 -13.18 -24.06
N ASP A 205 9.68 -13.76 -24.56
CA ASP A 205 9.63 -15.08 -25.20
C ASP A 205 9.09 -16.17 -24.27
N ARG A 206 9.46 -16.10 -22.98
CA ARG A 206 9.08 -17.05 -21.93
C ARG A 206 9.37 -16.53 -20.53
N ILE A 207 8.61 -17.01 -19.54
CA ILE A 207 8.90 -16.80 -18.12
C ILE A 207 9.74 -17.96 -17.56
N GLU A 208 10.74 -17.64 -16.75
CA GLU A 208 11.50 -18.64 -16.00
C GLU A 208 10.91 -18.81 -14.59
N VAL A 209 10.57 -20.04 -14.24
CA VAL A 209 10.03 -20.42 -12.92
C VAL A 209 11.10 -21.20 -12.17
N PHE A 210 11.51 -20.70 -11.02
CA PHE A 210 12.63 -21.26 -10.25
C PHE A 210 12.10 -22.13 -9.10
N GLY A 211 12.28 -23.44 -9.22
CA GLY A 211 11.84 -24.43 -8.24
C GLY A 211 10.45 -24.99 -8.51
N THR A 212 10.36 -26.32 -8.49
CA THR A 212 9.11 -27.10 -8.68
C THR A 212 8.98 -28.23 -7.67
N ASP A 213 9.82 -28.23 -6.65
CA ASP A 213 10.00 -29.28 -5.67
C ASP A 213 9.85 -28.75 -4.23
N TYR A 214 9.44 -27.48 -4.04
CA TYR A 214 9.16 -26.92 -2.72
C TYR A 214 8.14 -27.76 -1.96
N ASP A 215 8.19 -27.70 -0.63
CA ASP A 215 7.18 -28.33 0.24
C ASP A 215 5.90 -27.48 0.22
N THR A 216 5.25 -27.42 -0.94
CA THR A 216 4.00 -26.71 -1.21
C THR A 216 3.11 -27.62 -2.07
N PRO A 217 1.77 -27.41 -2.10
CA PRO A 217 0.85 -28.33 -2.76
C PRO A 217 1.14 -28.62 -4.25
N ASP A 218 1.75 -27.68 -4.97
CA ASP A 218 2.12 -27.85 -6.37
C ASP A 218 3.63 -27.76 -6.65
N GLY A 219 4.43 -27.72 -5.59
CA GLY A 219 5.89 -27.66 -5.65
C GLY A 219 6.48 -26.29 -6.04
N THR A 220 5.67 -25.28 -6.37
CA THR A 220 6.16 -23.92 -6.62
C THR A 220 6.02 -23.02 -5.40
N CYS A 221 6.83 -21.97 -5.30
CA CYS A 221 6.79 -21.09 -4.14
C CYS A 221 5.47 -20.30 -4.07
N ILE A 222 5.04 -20.02 -2.84
CA ILE A 222 3.78 -19.36 -2.51
C ILE A 222 4.09 -17.97 -1.93
N ARG A 223 3.41 -16.95 -2.45
CA ARG A 223 3.56 -15.55 -1.99
C ARG A 223 2.20 -14.90 -1.80
N ASP A 224 2.13 -13.86 -0.96
CA ASP A 224 0.93 -13.03 -0.80
C ASP A 224 0.93 -11.90 -1.83
N TYR A 225 -0.14 -11.81 -2.61
CA TYR A 225 -0.35 -10.80 -3.65
C TYR A 225 -1.56 -9.96 -3.27
N ILE A 226 -1.34 -8.65 -3.16
CA ILE A 226 -2.35 -7.68 -2.76
C ILE A 226 -2.58 -6.68 -3.89
N HIS A 227 -3.84 -6.47 -4.23
CA HIS A 227 -4.23 -5.59 -5.32
C HIS A 227 -3.88 -4.13 -4.98
N VAL A 228 -3.35 -3.38 -5.94
CA VAL A 228 -2.89 -2.00 -5.75
C VAL A 228 -4.02 -1.07 -5.29
N GLY A 229 -5.25 -1.28 -5.76
CA GLY A 229 -6.44 -0.59 -5.24
C GLY A 229 -6.75 -0.90 -3.76
N ASP A 230 -6.50 -2.13 -3.30
CA ASP A 230 -6.62 -2.46 -1.87
C ASP A 230 -5.51 -1.80 -1.06
N LEU A 231 -4.27 -1.76 -1.58
CA LEU A 231 -3.16 -1.03 -0.96
C LEU A 231 -3.45 0.47 -0.85
N ALA A 232 -3.95 1.11 -1.91
CA ALA A 232 -4.34 2.52 -1.88
C ALA A 232 -5.41 2.77 -0.80
N SER A 233 -6.41 1.88 -0.69
CA SER A 233 -7.45 1.94 0.35
C SER A 233 -6.87 1.82 1.77
N ALA A 234 -5.89 0.94 1.98
CA ALA A 234 -5.20 0.83 3.26
C ALA A 234 -4.43 2.12 3.63
N HIS A 235 -3.77 2.77 2.67
CA HIS A 235 -3.07 4.04 2.89
C HIS A 235 -4.05 5.17 3.25
N LEU A 236 -5.20 5.25 2.56
CA LEU A 236 -6.26 6.20 2.90
C LEU A 236 -6.81 5.95 4.31
N LYS A 237 -7.08 4.70 4.67
CA LYS A 237 -7.56 4.33 6.02
C LYS A 237 -6.54 4.68 7.10
N ALA A 238 -5.26 4.43 6.84
CA ALA A 238 -4.17 4.80 7.74
C ALA A 238 -4.07 6.32 7.93
N LEU A 239 -4.20 7.09 6.84
CA LEU A 239 -4.27 8.55 6.89
C LEU A 239 -5.44 9.03 7.75
N GLN A 240 -6.64 8.51 7.49
CA GLN A 240 -7.85 8.87 8.24
C GLN A 240 -7.75 8.47 9.71
N HIS A 241 -7.17 7.32 10.03
CA HIS A 241 -6.91 6.89 11.41
C HIS A 241 -6.07 7.92 12.17
N LEU A 242 -4.94 8.37 11.60
CA LEU A 242 -4.08 9.37 12.25
C LEU A 242 -4.74 10.75 12.34
N GLN A 243 -5.44 11.18 11.29
CA GLN A 243 -6.17 12.45 11.28
C GLN A 243 -7.29 12.50 12.32
N ASN A 244 -7.88 11.34 12.66
CA ASN A 244 -8.92 11.21 13.68
C ASN A 244 -8.34 11.02 15.10
N GLY A 245 -7.06 11.30 15.32
CA GLY A 245 -6.41 11.19 16.64
C GLY A 245 -5.95 9.77 17.01
N GLY A 246 -5.93 8.85 16.04
CA GLY A 246 -5.40 7.51 16.23
C GLY A 246 -3.91 7.51 16.58
N GLN A 247 -3.50 6.54 17.40
CA GLN A 247 -2.10 6.34 17.78
C GLN A 247 -1.28 5.78 16.61
N SER A 248 0.04 5.97 16.68
CA SER A 248 0.98 5.35 15.74
C SER A 248 0.83 3.83 15.71
N LEU A 249 0.99 3.24 14.53
CA LEU A 249 0.86 1.79 14.33
C LEU A 249 1.79 1.26 13.25
N ALA A 250 2.11 -0.03 13.36
CA ALA A 250 2.70 -0.82 12.30
C ALA A 250 1.79 -2.03 12.04
N VAL A 251 1.39 -2.21 10.77
CA VAL A 251 0.47 -3.28 10.34
C VAL A 251 0.93 -3.92 9.04
N ASN A 252 0.67 -5.22 8.93
CA ASN A 252 0.83 -5.96 7.69
C ASN A 252 -0.38 -5.71 6.78
N LEU A 253 -0.13 -5.44 5.50
CA LEU A 253 -1.15 -5.45 4.46
C LEU A 253 -0.91 -6.64 3.54
N GLY A 254 -1.85 -7.57 3.56
CA GLY A 254 -1.86 -8.75 2.73
C GLY A 254 -3.26 -9.37 2.77
N THR A 255 -3.42 -10.46 2.04
CA THR A 255 -4.70 -11.18 1.99
C THR A 255 -4.83 -12.22 3.10
N GLY A 256 -3.71 -12.66 3.67
CA GLY A 256 -3.68 -13.83 4.55
C GLY A 256 -3.71 -15.17 3.82
N ARG A 257 -3.71 -15.13 2.48
CA ARG A 257 -3.72 -16.31 1.62
C ARG A 257 -2.56 -16.21 0.63
N GLY A 258 -1.67 -17.19 0.69
CA GLY A 258 -0.65 -17.35 -0.33
C GLY A 258 -1.23 -17.85 -1.67
N ILE A 259 -0.59 -17.45 -2.77
CA ILE A 259 -0.86 -17.92 -4.13
C ILE A 259 0.45 -18.44 -4.71
N SER A 260 0.43 -19.65 -5.28
CA SER A 260 1.61 -20.25 -5.91
C SER A 260 1.91 -19.65 -7.28
N ILE A 261 3.13 -19.89 -7.79
CA ILE A 261 3.47 -19.51 -9.18
C ILE A 261 2.57 -20.25 -10.18
N LYS A 262 2.32 -21.54 -9.98
CA LYS A 262 1.46 -22.33 -10.87
C LYS A 262 0.02 -21.82 -10.88
N GLU A 263 -0.53 -21.43 -9.72
CA GLU A 263 -1.86 -20.80 -9.65
C GLU A 263 -1.92 -19.50 -10.47
N ILE A 264 -0.85 -18.68 -10.46
CA ILE A 264 -0.76 -17.47 -11.28
C ILE A 264 -0.72 -17.80 -12.77
N LEU A 265 0.10 -18.77 -13.19
CA LEU A 265 0.17 -19.20 -14.59
C LEU A 265 -1.20 -19.68 -15.10
N GLN A 266 -1.90 -20.45 -14.27
CA GLN A 266 -3.25 -20.94 -14.58
C GLN A 266 -4.28 -19.80 -14.65
N ALA A 267 -4.23 -18.85 -13.71
CA ALA A 267 -5.12 -17.69 -13.72
C ALA A 267 -4.90 -16.81 -14.95
N VAL A 268 -3.65 -16.55 -15.34
CA VAL A 268 -3.34 -15.82 -16.58
C VAL A 268 -3.85 -16.59 -17.79
N GLY A 269 -3.62 -17.90 -17.87
CA GLY A 269 -4.14 -18.73 -18.94
C GLY A 269 -5.66 -18.68 -19.07
N ARG A 270 -6.37 -18.80 -17.94
CA ARG A 270 -7.83 -18.73 -17.87
C ARG A 270 -8.36 -17.34 -18.26
N ILE A 271 -7.80 -16.28 -17.69
CA ILE A 271 -8.35 -14.92 -17.85
C ILE A 271 -8.01 -14.30 -19.21
N SER A 272 -6.80 -14.54 -19.72
CA SER A 272 -6.37 -14.01 -21.02
C SER A 272 -6.72 -14.92 -22.20
N SER A 273 -7.16 -16.16 -21.94
CA SER A 273 -7.32 -17.21 -22.97
C SER A 273 -6.07 -17.44 -23.82
N ARG A 274 -4.87 -17.13 -23.29
CA ARG A 274 -3.58 -17.37 -23.93
C ARG A 274 -2.70 -18.27 -23.06
N PRO A 275 -2.00 -19.27 -23.63
CA PRO A 275 -1.04 -20.04 -22.86
C PRO A 275 0.10 -19.15 -22.39
N VAL A 276 0.67 -19.46 -21.22
CA VAL A 276 1.88 -18.79 -20.74
C VAL A 276 3.10 -19.65 -21.09
N PRO A 277 4.02 -19.20 -21.95
CA PRO A 277 5.27 -19.92 -22.20
C PRO A 277 6.14 -19.87 -20.94
N ALA A 278 6.31 -21.01 -20.25
CA ALA A 278 7.07 -21.12 -19.01
C ALA A 278 8.16 -22.18 -19.11
N VAL A 279 9.35 -21.90 -18.57
CA VAL A 279 10.45 -22.84 -18.42
C VAL A 279 10.79 -22.99 -16.95
N PHE A 280 10.78 -24.23 -16.46
CA PHE A 280 11.11 -24.55 -15.08
C PHE A 280 12.61 -24.75 -14.91
N LYS A 281 13.18 -24.13 -13.88
CA LYS A 281 14.60 -24.14 -13.51
C LYS A 281 14.76 -24.62 -12.08
N ALA A 282 16.00 -24.94 -11.70
CA ALA A 282 16.35 -25.24 -10.31
C ALA A 282 15.98 -24.07 -9.37
N ARG A 283 15.76 -24.38 -8.09
CA ARG A 283 15.47 -23.37 -7.06
C ARG A 283 16.58 -22.33 -6.96
N ARG A 284 16.18 -21.13 -6.54
CA ARG A 284 17.14 -20.11 -6.09
C ARG A 284 17.54 -20.41 -4.64
N PRO A 285 18.84 -20.46 -4.31
CA PRO A 285 19.27 -20.62 -2.92
C PRO A 285 18.65 -19.54 -2.02
N GLY A 286 18.08 -19.95 -0.89
CA GLY A 286 17.50 -19.02 0.10
C GLY A 286 16.10 -18.47 -0.20
N ASP A 287 15.45 -18.88 -1.31
CA ASP A 287 14.07 -18.50 -1.58
C ASP A 287 13.10 -19.34 -0.72
N PRO A 288 12.29 -18.73 0.17
CA PRO A 288 11.41 -19.49 1.06
C PRO A 288 10.29 -20.16 0.27
N ALA A 289 9.85 -21.34 0.73
CA ALA A 289 8.72 -22.06 0.11
C ALA A 289 7.45 -21.22 0.14
N GLU A 290 7.11 -20.65 1.31
CA GLU A 290 5.89 -19.86 1.51
C GLU A 290 6.22 -18.54 2.23
N LEU A 291 5.51 -17.48 1.87
CA LEU A 291 5.64 -16.17 2.52
C LEU A 291 4.35 -15.34 2.36
N TYR A 292 3.56 -15.24 3.43
CA TYR A 292 2.28 -14.50 3.43
C TYR A 292 1.96 -13.85 4.77
N ALA A 293 1.14 -12.78 4.72
CA ALA A 293 0.84 -11.93 5.87
C ALA A 293 -0.18 -12.55 6.83
N ASP A 294 -0.17 -12.15 8.10
CA ASP A 294 -1.36 -12.15 8.96
C ASP A 294 -2.01 -10.76 8.89
N PRO A 295 -3.20 -10.60 8.26
CA PRO A 295 -3.84 -9.29 8.11
C PRO A 295 -4.72 -8.89 9.30
N SER A 296 -4.72 -9.67 10.39
CA SER A 296 -5.66 -9.49 11.51
C SER A 296 -5.55 -8.12 12.18
N LYS A 297 -4.33 -7.60 12.35
CA LYS A 297 -4.10 -6.29 13.00
C LYS A 297 -4.58 -5.12 12.14
N ALA A 298 -4.33 -5.15 10.82
CA ALA A 298 -4.85 -4.13 9.90
C ALA A 298 -6.40 -4.11 9.88
N ARG A 299 -7.03 -5.30 9.94
CA ARG A 299 -8.49 -5.40 10.08
C ARG A 299 -8.98 -4.80 11.40
N ALA A 300 -8.32 -5.11 12.51
CA ALA A 300 -8.72 -4.64 13.83
C ALA A 300 -8.53 -3.12 14.01
N GLN A 301 -7.39 -2.58 13.56
CA GLN A 301 -7.01 -1.19 13.82
C GLN A 301 -7.46 -0.20 12.74
N LEU A 302 -7.54 -0.64 11.47
CA LEU A 302 -7.89 0.24 10.34
C LEU A 302 -9.27 -0.09 9.71
N GLY A 303 -9.93 -1.17 10.18
CA GLY A 303 -11.10 -1.71 9.48
C GLY A 303 -10.77 -2.07 8.03
N PHE A 304 -9.53 -2.45 7.75
CA PHE A 304 -9.05 -2.78 6.41
C PHE A 304 -9.28 -4.27 6.11
N VAL A 305 -9.95 -4.55 4.99
CA VAL A 305 -10.08 -5.90 4.46
C VAL A 305 -9.98 -5.79 2.93
N PRO A 306 -9.08 -6.53 2.27
CA PRO A 306 -8.95 -6.48 0.83
C PRO A 306 -10.23 -6.95 0.13
N ARG A 307 -10.53 -6.36 -1.02
CA ARG A 307 -11.75 -6.60 -1.82
C ARG A 307 -11.42 -6.98 -3.26
N LEU A 308 -10.28 -6.55 -3.77
CA LEU A 308 -9.86 -6.72 -5.16
C LEU A 308 -8.74 -7.77 -5.32
N SER A 309 -8.20 -8.27 -4.21
CA SER A 309 -7.03 -9.16 -4.19
C SER A 309 -7.33 -10.64 -4.49
N GLY A 310 -8.44 -10.94 -5.17
CA GLY A 310 -8.65 -12.27 -5.75
C GLY A 310 -7.80 -12.41 -7.01
N ILE A 311 -7.18 -13.57 -7.22
CA ILE A 311 -6.22 -13.75 -8.34
C ILE A 311 -6.84 -13.42 -9.71
N ASP A 312 -8.09 -13.83 -9.95
CA ASP A 312 -8.77 -13.54 -11.22
C ASP A 312 -9.00 -12.03 -11.41
N THR A 313 -9.36 -11.31 -10.35
CA THR A 313 -9.51 -9.85 -10.39
C THR A 313 -8.17 -9.16 -10.64
N ILE A 314 -7.11 -9.59 -9.93
CA ILE A 314 -5.75 -9.08 -10.11
C ILE A 314 -5.30 -9.23 -11.58
N ILE A 315 -5.50 -10.41 -12.16
CA ILE A 315 -5.12 -10.65 -13.56
C ILE A 315 -6.02 -9.84 -14.50
N ALA A 316 -7.33 -9.77 -14.25
CA ALA A 316 -8.26 -9.08 -15.14
C ALA A 316 -8.03 -7.57 -15.21
N THR A 317 -7.62 -6.94 -14.11
CA THR A 317 -7.28 -5.51 -14.12
C THR A 317 -5.90 -5.27 -14.74
N ALA A 318 -4.91 -6.12 -14.48
CA ALA A 318 -3.55 -5.92 -15.00
C ALA A 318 -3.39 -6.25 -16.49
N ALA A 319 -4.00 -7.33 -16.98
CA ALA A 319 -3.77 -7.87 -18.31
C ALA A 319 -3.93 -6.86 -19.48
N PRO A 320 -4.93 -5.94 -19.47
CA PRO A 320 -5.06 -4.92 -20.53
C PRO A 320 -3.82 -4.04 -20.71
N PHE A 321 -3.10 -3.72 -19.62
CA PHE A 321 -1.87 -2.92 -19.68
C PHE A 321 -0.70 -3.63 -20.35
N PHE A 322 -0.80 -4.95 -20.55
CA PHE A 322 0.17 -5.78 -21.26
C PHE A 322 -0.35 -6.25 -22.63
N GLY A 323 -1.39 -5.60 -23.16
CA GLY A 323 -1.93 -5.89 -24.49
C GLY A 323 -2.76 -7.19 -24.56
N LEU A 324 -3.30 -7.64 -23.43
CA LEU A 324 -4.15 -8.84 -23.35
C LEU A 324 -5.61 -8.46 -23.14
N ALA A 325 -6.49 -9.00 -23.98
CA ALA A 325 -7.92 -9.00 -23.72
C ALA A 325 -8.25 -9.96 -22.56
N THR A 326 -9.34 -9.68 -21.84
CA THR A 326 -9.75 -10.46 -20.67
C THR A 326 -11.16 -11.01 -20.84
N VAL A 327 -11.39 -12.20 -20.29
CA VAL A 327 -12.76 -12.72 -20.10
C VAL A 327 -13.43 -11.97 -18.93
N PRO A 328 -14.76 -11.77 -18.96
CA PRO A 328 -15.46 -11.09 -17.88
C PRO A 328 -15.25 -11.80 -16.54
N VAL A 329 -14.77 -11.08 -15.53
CA VAL A 329 -14.69 -11.57 -14.15
C VAL A 329 -15.94 -11.11 -13.40
N LYS A 330 -16.59 -12.03 -12.68
CA LYS A 330 -17.74 -11.68 -11.85
C LYS A 330 -17.30 -10.66 -10.80
N PRO A 331 -17.94 -9.49 -10.70
CA PRO A 331 -17.53 -8.49 -9.72
C PRO A 331 -17.66 -9.06 -8.30
N PRO A 332 -16.78 -8.67 -7.36
CA PRO A 332 -16.97 -9.00 -5.96
C PRO A 332 -18.36 -8.49 -5.50
N PRO A 333 -19.05 -9.21 -4.61
CA PRO A 333 -20.38 -8.81 -4.18
C PRO A 333 -20.34 -7.41 -3.56
N ALA A 334 -21.09 -6.47 -4.14
CA ALA A 334 -21.31 -5.16 -3.54
C ALA A 334 -22.06 -5.34 -2.21
N LYS A 335 -21.68 -4.61 -1.16
CA LYS A 335 -22.52 -4.47 0.03
C LYS A 335 -22.98 -3.03 0.21
N ALA A 336 -24.25 -2.94 0.61
CA ALA A 336 -25.10 -1.78 0.72
C ALA A 336 -24.39 -0.52 1.25
N THR A 337 -24.64 0.59 0.57
CA THR A 337 -24.48 1.94 1.10
C THR A 337 -25.07 2.01 2.51
N VAL A 338 -24.19 2.23 3.50
CA VAL A 338 -24.63 2.65 4.83
C VAL A 338 -25.23 4.04 4.66
N SER A 339 -26.55 4.10 4.57
CA SER A 339 -27.30 5.34 4.64
C SER A 339 -27.05 5.97 6.01
N THR A 340 -26.29 7.05 6.03
CA THR A 340 -26.22 7.97 7.17
C THR A 340 -27.54 8.72 7.27
N ALA A 341 -28.54 8.09 7.90
CA ALA A 341 -29.70 8.80 8.40
C ALA A 341 -29.30 9.55 9.69
N VAL A 342 -28.89 10.80 9.52
CA VAL A 342 -28.80 11.78 10.59
C VAL A 342 -30.21 12.01 11.13
N ARG A 343 -30.53 11.44 12.31
CA ARG A 343 -31.73 11.86 13.05
C ARG A 343 -31.42 13.20 13.71
N SER A 344 -32.02 14.25 13.16
CA SER A 344 -32.15 15.57 13.78
C SER A 344 -32.90 15.45 15.10
N ILE A 345 -32.24 15.79 16.21
CA ILE A 345 -32.91 16.09 17.47
C ILE A 345 -33.33 17.55 17.37
N SER A 346 -34.61 17.78 17.08
CA SER A 346 -35.23 19.10 17.16
C SER A 346 -35.89 19.26 18.53
N ALA A 347 -35.41 20.23 19.30
CA ALA A 347 -36.07 20.76 20.47
C ALA A 347 -37.34 21.53 20.05
N ASN A 348 -38.51 21.11 20.56
CA ASN A 348 -39.63 21.96 20.99
C ASN A 348 -40.88 21.12 21.28
N SER A 349 -41.21 20.96 22.56
CA SER A 349 -42.59 21.13 23.01
C SER A 349 -42.59 21.42 24.52
N ILE A 350 -43.05 22.63 24.82
CA ILE A 350 -43.31 23.18 26.15
C ILE A 350 -44.83 23.04 26.39
N ARG A 351 -45.21 22.73 27.65
CA ARG A 351 -46.55 22.93 28.29
C ARG A 351 -47.67 21.98 27.85
N ASP A 352 -48.63 21.54 28.67
CA ASP A 352 -49.09 21.72 30.07
C ASP A 352 -49.66 20.31 30.48
N SER A 353 -49.90 19.88 31.72
CA SER A 353 -50.66 20.47 32.83
C SER A 353 -50.58 19.51 34.04
N ALA A 354 -50.45 20.07 35.25
CA ALA A 354 -50.65 19.40 36.56
C ALA A 354 -52.15 18.99 36.75
N PRO A 355 -52.62 18.32 37.85
CA PRO A 355 -52.25 18.57 39.25
C PRO A 355 -52.22 17.37 40.24
N ASP A 356 -51.77 17.69 41.47
CA ASP A 356 -52.14 17.14 42.79
C ASP A 356 -51.87 15.66 43.13
N SER A 357 -51.50 15.23 44.35
CA SER A 357 -51.46 15.89 45.67
C SER A 357 -50.64 15.03 46.68
N SER A 358 -50.01 15.73 47.63
CA SER A 358 -49.79 15.42 49.07
C SER A 358 -49.56 13.99 49.61
N HIS A 359 -48.42 13.83 50.34
CA HIS A 359 -48.25 13.35 51.75
C HIS A 359 -46.85 12.71 51.90
N ALA A 360 -45.89 13.38 52.54
CA ALA A 360 -45.63 13.43 53.99
C ALA A 360 -44.99 12.14 54.55
N GLY A 361 -43.77 12.28 55.09
CA GLY A 361 -43.11 11.21 55.86
C GLY A 361 -41.61 11.42 56.09
N GLN A 362 -41.25 12.35 56.97
CA GLN A 362 -39.97 12.32 57.70
C GLN A 362 -39.90 11.03 58.54
N ILE A 363 -38.70 10.48 58.75
CA ILE A 363 -38.10 10.20 60.07
C ILE A 363 -36.62 9.84 59.87
N ARG A 364 -35.84 10.39 60.80
CA ARG A 364 -34.42 10.30 61.17
C ARG A 364 -33.56 9.17 60.61
#